data_AF-A0A8C3FSS0-F1
#
_entry.id   AF-A0A8C3FSS0-F1
#
_cell.length_a   1.000
_cell.length_b   1.000
_cell.length_c   1.000
_cell.angle_alpha   90.00
_cell.angle_beta   90.00
_cell.angle_gamma   90.00
#
_symmetry.space_group_name_H-M   'P 1'
#
loop_
_entity.id
_entity.type
_entity.pdbx_description
1 polymer ?
#
loop_
_entity_poly.entity_id
_entity_poly.type
_entity_poly.pdbx_seq_one_letter_code
_entity_poly.pdbx_strand_id
1 'polypeptide(L)'
;MVTRRRAGHEEEEEEAGTENKPRPHVVHPRLTRFSLASRWRMRTSPARPGGACAVARGLPLCREGAEGELKETGARASAMPGSLQVPPLEELDVQEVSVGSSVLKAAAHHYGSQCDKPNKEFMLCRWEEKDPRKCLKEGKQVNQCALEFFRKIKAHCAEPFTEYWTCIDYTNLQELRRCRKQQLAFDNCVLENLGWVRPDLGELSKVTKVQTDRPIPENVYHSRPRPEPNPPIEGDLKPAKYGSRLFFWNW
;
A
#
# COMPACT_ATOMS: atom_id res chain seq x y z
N MET A 1 -41.64 34.23 -34.32
CA MET A 1 -41.76 33.46 -33.05
C MET A 1 -40.92 32.20 -33.16
N VAL A 2 -39.67 32.22 -32.70
CA VAL A 2 -38.86 31.02 -32.45
C VAL A 2 -38.01 31.32 -31.22
N THR A 3 -38.15 30.45 -30.23
CA THR A 3 -37.71 30.59 -28.84
C THR A 3 -36.22 30.34 -28.66
N ARG A 4 -35.54 31.28 -28.01
CA ARG A 4 -34.16 31.22 -27.53
C ARG A 4 -34.13 30.41 -26.22
N ARG A 5 -33.65 29.17 -26.23
CA ARG A 5 -33.32 28.43 -24.99
C ARG A 5 -31.83 28.57 -24.70
N ARG A 6 -31.50 29.47 -23.77
CA ARG A 6 -30.29 29.40 -22.94
C ARG A 6 -30.59 28.39 -21.83
N ALA A 7 -29.80 27.34 -21.72
CA ALA A 7 -29.73 26.54 -20.50
C ALA A 7 -28.45 26.97 -19.80
N GLY A 8 -28.62 27.73 -18.71
CA GLY A 8 -27.58 27.89 -17.69
C GLY A 8 -27.52 26.61 -16.87
N HIS A 9 -26.32 26.19 -16.51
CA HIS A 9 -26.12 25.21 -15.45
C HIS A 9 -25.59 25.98 -14.26
N GLU A 10 -26.35 25.91 -13.18
CA GLU A 10 -26.17 26.62 -11.93
C GLU A 10 -24.86 26.20 -11.26
N GLU A 11 -24.04 27.20 -10.93
CA GLU A 11 -22.94 27.09 -9.99
C GLU A 11 -23.56 27.17 -8.59
N GLU A 12 -23.60 26.06 -7.86
CA GLU A 12 -23.89 26.08 -6.42
C GLU A 12 -22.62 26.52 -5.68
N GLU A 13 -22.59 27.81 -5.32
CA GLU A 13 -21.78 28.35 -4.24
C GLU A 13 -22.36 27.84 -2.91
N GLU A 14 -21.61 27.01 -2.18
CA GLU A 14 -21.91 26.70 -0.77
C GLU A 14 -20.92 27.45 0.14
N GLU A 15 -21.49 28.36 0.93
CA GLU A 15 -20.81 29.32 1.78
C GLU A 15 -19.91 28.68 2.86
N ALA A 16 -18.75 29.29 3.06
CA ALA A 16 -17.82 28.99 4.13
C ALA A 16 -18.37 29.44 5.50
N GLY A 17 -18.97 28.50 6.24
CA GLY A 17 -19.22 28.64 7.68
C GLY A 17 -17.97 28.27 8.49
N THR A 18 -17.26 29.27 9.00
CA THR A 18 -16.18 29.09 9.98
C THR A 18 -16.71 28.66 11.34
N GLU A 19 -16.53 27.40 11.72
CA GLU A 19 -16.69 26.95 13.10
C GLU A 19 -15.38 26.31 13.61
N ASN A 20 -14.74 27.03 14.53
CA ASN A 20 -13.49 26.66 15.19
C ASN A 20 -13.70 25.45 16.11
N LYS A 21 -13.16 24.28 15.74
CA LYS A 21 -13.05 23.12 16.65
C LYS A 21 -11.58 22.74 16.85
N PRO A 22 -11.06 22.71 18.09
CA PRO A 22 -9.66 22.40 18.36
C PRO A 22 -9.37 20.92 18.09
N ARG A 23 -8.32 20.63 17.30
CA ARG A 23 -7.82 19.26 17.07
C ARG A 23 -7.08 18.76 18.32
N PRO A 24 -7.23 17.48 18.71
CA PRO A 24 -6.48 16.92 19.82
C PRO A 24 -4.99 16.77 19.49
N HIS A 25 -4.14 17.15 20.45
CA HIS A 25 -2.69 17.05 20.39
C HIS A 25 -2.23 15.59 20.20
N VAL A 26 -1.50 15.34 19.11
CA VAL A 26 -0.76 14.09 18.90
C VAL A 26 0.56 14.19 19.67
N VAL A 27 0.71 13.39 20.73
CA VAL A 27 1.97 13.26 21.47
C VAL A 27 2.87 12.29 20.72
N HIS A 28 3.96 12.80 20.14
CA HIS A 28 5.02 11.94 19.59
C HIS A 28 5.87 11.34 20.74
N PRO A 29 6.10 10.03 20.77
CA PRO A 29 7.06 9.46 21.71
C PRO A 29 8.50 9.86 21.31
N ARG A 30 9.23 10.40 22.29
CA ARG A 30 10.66 10.74 22.18
C ARG A 30 11.48 9.49 21.85
N LEU A 31 12.24 9.57 20.76
CA LEU A 31 13.28 8.59 20.42
C LEU A 31 14.38 8.60 21.50
N THR A 32 14.38 7.59 22.37
CA THR A 32 15.54 7.29 23.22
C THR A 32 16.58 6.53 22.40
N ARG A 33 17.82 6.99 22.47
CA ARG A 33 18.98 6.39 21.80
C ARG A 33 19.17 4.94 22.28
N PHE A 34 18.98 3.97 21.40
CA PHE A 34 19.43 2.61 21.64
C PHE A 34 20.94 2.53 21.38
N SER A 35 21.67 2.20 22.44
CA SER A 35 23.10 1.93 22.45
C SER A 35 23.41 0.68 21.63
N LEU A 36 24.33 0.82 20.67
CA LEU A 36 24.96 -0.25 19.91
C LEU A 36 25.95 -1.01 20.81
N ALA A 37 25.53 -2.12 21.43
CA ALA A 37 26.43 -3.16 21.89
C ALA A 37 25.67 -4.44 22.27
N SER A 38 25.52 -5.37 21.34
CA SER A 38 25.30 -6.78 21.67
C SER A 38 25.81 -7.66 20.54
N ARG A 39 27.02 -8.17 20.77
CA ARG A 39 27.77 -9.12 19.95
C ARG A 39 26.99 -10.43 19.86
N TRP A 40 26.47 -10.77 18.67
CA TRP A 40 25.86 -12.06 18.40
C TRP A 40 26.95 -13.14 18.38
N ARG A 41 26.97 -13.99 19.39
CA ARG A 41 27.79 -15.20 19.45
C ARG A 41 26.98 -16.33 18.81
N MET A 42 27.37 -16.78 17.62
CA MET A 42 26.82 -17.99 16.99
C MET A 42 27.00 -19.18 17.95
N ARG A 43 25.88 -19.82 18.31
CA ARG A 43 25.85 -21.06 19.08
C ARG A 43 25.48 -22.18 18.10
N THR A 44 26.47 -22.94 17.67
CA THR A 44 26.27 -24.22 16.98
C THR A 44 25.65 -25.19 17.98
N SER A 45 24.52 -25.81 17.60
CA SER A 45 23.92 -26.90 18.38
C SER A 45 24.39 -28.26 17.83
N PRO A 46 24.72 -29.22 18.69
CA PRO A 46 25.13 -30.56 18.26
C PRO A 46 23.91 -31.39 17.82
N ALA A 47 24.12 -32.20 16.78
CA ALA A 47 23.23 -33.24 16.33
C ALA A 47 22.92 -34.26 17.45
N ARG A 48 21.69 -34.82 17.43
CA ARG A 48 21.37 -36.07 18.12
C ARG A 48 20.63 -37.04 17.18
N PRO A 49 20.76 -38.35 17.40
CA PRO A 49 20.62 -39.38 16.37
C PRO A 49 19.28 -40.14 16.45
N GLY A 50 18.94 -40.87 15.38
CA GLY A 50 18.13 -42.08 15.46
C GLY A 50 16.87 -42.10 14.59
N GLY A 51 16.94 -42.85 13.50
CA GLY A 51 15.82 -43.19 12.63
C GLY A 51 16.34 -43.91 11.38
N ALA A 52 16.60 -45.21 11.50
CA ALA A 52 17.19 -46.02 10.43
C ALA A 52 16.20 -46.20 9.27
N CYS A 53 16.49 -45.60 8.11
CA CYS A 53 16.01 -46.10 6.83
C CYS A 53 16.97 -47.22 6.38
N ALA A 54 16.52 -48.48 6.43
CA ALA A 54 17.28 -49.58 5.86
C ALA A 54 17.08 -49.58 4.32
N VAL A 55 18.18 -49.47 3.57
CA VAL A 55 18.19 -49.68 2.12
C VAL A 55 18.54 -51.14 1.86
N ALA A 56 17.59 -51.91 1.35
CA ALA A 56 17.86 -53.18 0.68
C ALA A 56 17.16 -53.18 -0.67
N ARG A 57 17.98 -53.13 -1.74
CA ARG A 57 17.60 -53.37 -3.16
C ARG A 57 16.57 -52.42 -3.78
N GLY A 58 16.88 -51.13 -3.79
CA GLY A 58 16.60 -50.29 -4.97
C GLY A 58 15.16 -49.89 -5.28
N LEU A 59 14.20 -50.00 -4.35
CA LEU A 59 12.89 -49.33 -4.45
C LEU A 59 12.47 -48.83 -3.05
N PRO A 60 11.94 -47.60 -2.88
CA PRO A 60 11.38 -47.17 -1.61
C PRO A 60 9.94 -47.68 -1.48
N LEU A 61 9.72 -48.65 -0.58
CA LEU A 61 8.38 -48.98 -0.07
C LEU A 61 8.25 -48.42 1.34
N CYS A 62 7.48 -47.33 1.50
CA CYS A 62 7.00 -46.89 2.80
C CYS A 62 5.60 -47.46 3.03
N ARG A 63 5.44 -48.17 4.13
CA ARG A 63 4.23 -48.91 4.53
C ARG A 63 3.23 -47.93 5.16
N GLU A 64 2.01 -47.88 4.63
CA GLU A 64 0.89 -47.13 5.20
C GLU A 64 0.48 -47.71 6.57
N GLY A 65 0.31 -46.83 7.55
CA GLY A 65 -0.08 -47.17 8.92
C GLY A 65 -1.36 -46.44 9.33
N ALA A 66 -2.45 -47.20 9.31
CA ALA A 66 -3.64 -47.17 10.16
C ALA A 66 -4.33 -45.82 10.47
N GLU A 67 -5.54 -45.68 9.92
CA GLU A 67 -6.57 -44.72 10.33
C GLU A 67 -7.03 -45.01 11.76
N GLY A 68 -6.97 -43.98 12.61
CA GLY A 68 -7.52 -43.98 13.97
C GLY A 68 -8.46 -42.78 14.11
N GLU A 69 -9.75 -43.09 14.25
CA GLU A 69 -10.85 -42.14 14.39
C GLU A 69 -10.80 -41.46 15.77
N LEU A 70 -10.56 -40.14 15.79
CA LEU A 70 -10.65 -39.31 16.99
C LEU A 70 -11.79 -38.31 16.82
N LYS A 71 -12.89 -38.58 17.54
CA LYS A 71 -13.98 -37.63 17.77
C LYS A 71 -13.50 -36.50 18.67
N GLU A 72 -13.32 -35.30 18.13
CA GLU A 72 -13.13 -34.09 18.94
C GLU A 72 -14.46 -33.32 19.07
N THR A 73 -15.08 -33.44 20.23
CA THR A 73 -16.08 -32.49 20.73
C THR A 73 -15.38 -31.39 21.52
N GLY A 74 -15.58 -30.12 21.13
CA GLY A 74 -15.21 -28.95 21.93
C GLY A 74 -14.19 -28.04 21.27
N ALA A 75 -14.64 -27.22 20.31
CA ALA A 75 -13.80 -26.26 19.59
C ALA A 75 -13.32 -25.11 20.50
N ARG A 76 -12.18 -25.31 21.17
CA ARG A 76 -11.22 -24.25 21.47
C ARG A 76 -10.07 -24.42 20.48
N ALA A 77 -10.29 -24.00 19.24
CA ALA A 77 -9.23 -23.93 18.24
C ALA A 77 -8.23 -22.83 18.65
N SER A 78 -7.21 -23.22 19.41
CA SER A 78 -5.94 -22.50 19.39
C SER A 78 -5.47 -22.53 17.93
N ALA A 79 -5.60 -21.39 17.25
CA ALA A 79 -5.18 -21.24 15.87
C ALA A 79 -3.70 -21.63 15.74
N MET A 80 -3.46 -22.81 15.16
CA MET A 80 -2.17 -23.09 14.54
C MET A 80 -1.93 -21.99 13.51
N PRO A 81 -0.73 -21.36 13.46
CA PRO A 81 -0.46 -20.39 12.41
C PRO A 81 -0.60 -21.10 11.06
N GLY A 82 -1.55 -20.64 10.24
CA GLY A 82 -1.73 -21.13 8.88
C GLY A 82 -0.48 -20.89 8.05
N SER A 83 -0.21 -21.78 7.10
CA SER A 83 0.87 -21.59 6.12
C SER A 83 0.58 -20.35 5.25
N LEU A 84 1.65 -19.62 4.90
CA LEU A 84 1.54 -18.43 4.03
C LEU A 84 1.25 -18.86 2.59
N GLN A 85 0.08 -18.50 2.08
CA GLN A 85 -0.29 -18.74 0.68
C GLN A 85 0.39 -17.74 -0.25
N VAL A 86 1.54 -18.12 -0.82
CA VAL A 86 2.25 -17.29 -1.81
C VAL A 86 1.78 -17.67 -3.22
N PRO A 87 1.49 -16.70 -4.10
CA PRO A 87 1.19 -16.98 -5.50
C PRO A 87 2.36 -17.71 -6.20
N PRO A 88 2.06 -18.48 -7.26
CA PRO A 88 3.07 -19.21 -8.03
C PRO A 88 3.98 -18.25 -8.81
N LEU A 89 5.20 -18.70 -9.18
CA LEU A 89 6.22 -17.89 -9.84
C LEU A 89 5.76 -17.37 -11.21
N GLU A 90 4.96 -18.14 -11.91
CA GLU A 90 4.42 -17.82 -13.24
C GLU A 90 3.47 -16.61 -13.19
N GLU A 91 2.80 -16.39 -12.05
CA GLU A 91 1.93 -15.21 -11.90
C GLU A 91 2.76 -13.93 -11.70
N LEU A 92 3.98 -14.04 -11.19
CA LEU A 92 4.87 -12.91 -10.93
C LEU A 92 5.70 -12.52 -12.15
N ASP A 93 5.80 -13.39 -13.15
CA ASP A 93 6.53 -13.11 -14.37
C ASP A 93 5.78 -12.05 -15.21
N VAL A 94 6.35 -10.85 -15.26
CA VAL A 94 5.78 -9.67 -15.94
C VAL A 94 6.93 -8.93 -16.60
N GLN A 95 6.68 -8.35 -17.78
CA GLN A 95 7.68 -7.53 -18.45
C GLN A 95 8.08 -6.33 -17.58
N GLU A 96 9.36 -6.27 -17.22
CA GLU A 96 9.90 -5.22 -16.36
C GLU A 96 10.24 -3.94 -17.14
N VAL A 97 10.19 -2.81 -16.44
CA VAL A 97 10.64 -1.52 -16.95
C VAL A 97 12.11 -1.32 -16.57
N SER A 98 13.01 -1.80 -17.43
CA SER A 98 14.46 -1.77 -17.20
C SER A 98 15.08 -0.41 -17.58
N VAL A 99 14.85 0.63 -16.78
CA VAL A 99 15.42 1.98 -17.00
C VAL A 99 16.01 2.57 -15.71
N GLY A 100 16.95 3.51 -15.84
CA GLY A 100 17.56 4.20 -14.70
C GLY A 100 16.59 5.13 -13.96
N SER A 101 16.91 5.47 -12.71
CA SER A 101 16.08 6.36 -11.88
C SER A 101 15.99 7.78 -12.45
N SER A 102 17.05 8.27 -13.10
CA SER A 102 17.10 9.56 -13.80
C SER A 102 16.09 9.61 -14.96
N VAL A 103 15.98 8.52 -15.72
CA VAL A 103 15.02 8.38 -16.82
C VAL A 103 13.57 8.42 -16.32
N LEU A 104 13.26 7.67 -15.26
CA LEU A 104 11.93 7.69 -14.64
C LEU A 104 11.59 9.08 -14.09
N LYS A 105 12.56 9.75 -13.45
CA LYS A 105 12.37 11.08 -12.86
C LYS A 105 12.14 12.15 -13.92
N ALA A 106 12.87 12.08 -15.04
CA ALA A 106 12.70 12.97 -16.18
C ALA A 106 11.27 12.86 -16.75
N ALA A 107 10.78 11.64 -16.93
CA ALA A 107 9.47 11.38 -17.52
C ALA A 107 8.29 11.44 -16.53
N ALA A 108 8.56 11.55 -15.22
CA ALA A 108 7.56 11.39 -14.16
C ALA A 108 6.32 12.29 -14.30
N HIS A 109 6.48 13.53 -14.78
CA HIS A 109 5.38 14.48 -14.92
C HIS A 109 4.40 14.05 -16.02
N HIS A 110 4.93 13.66 -17.18
CA HIS A 110 4.12 13.16 -18.29
C HIS A 110 3.57 11.76 -18.00
N TYR A 111 4.36 10.91 -17.35
CA TYR A 111 3.90 9.60 -16.92
C TYR A 111 2.71 9.70 -15.95
N GLY A 112 2.78 10.64 -15.01
CA GLY A 112 1.71 10.89 -14.04
C GLY A 112 0.39 11.32 -14.70
N SER A 113 0.42 12.14 -15.76
CA SER A 113 -0.79 12.55 -16.46
C SER A 113 -1.35 11.46 -17.38
N GLN A 114 -0.49 10.70 -18.06
CA GLN A 114 -0.93 9.69 -19.04
C GLN A 114 -1.37 8.38 -18.39
N CYS A 115 -0.64 7.89 -17.38
CA CYS A 115 -0.91 6.62 -16.70
C CYS A 115 -1.68 6.81 -15.39
N ASP A 116 -2.41 7.90 -15.23
CA ASP A 116 -3.07 8.26 -13.97
C ASP A 116 -4.10 7.21 -13.51
N LYS A 117 -4.94 6.74 -14.44
CA LYS A 117 -6.02 5.78 -14.16
C LYS A 117 -5.51 4.46 -13.56
N PRO A 118 -4.66 3.66 -14.24
CA PRO A 118 -4.19 2.38 -13.71
C PRO A 118 -3.35 2.56 -12.45
N ASN A 119 -2.53 3.63 -12.37
CA ASN A 119 -1.73 3.92 -11.19
C ASN A 119 -2.61 4.15 -9.96
N LYS A 120 -3.66 4.95 -10.09
CA LYS A 120 -4.53 5.28 -8.97
C LYS A 120 -5.45 4.13 -8.58
N GLU A 121 -5.91 3.32 -9.54
CA GLU A 121 -6.65 2.08 -9.25
C GLU A 121 -5.79 1.08 -8.46
N PHE A 122 -4.52 0.92 -8.84
CA PHE A 122 -3.55 0.09 -8.11
C PHE A 122 -3.27 0.64 -6.71
N MET A 123 -3.04 1.95 -6.59
CA MET A 123 -2.77 2.57 -5.30
C MET A 123 -3.98 2.47 -4.38
N LEU A 124 -5.20 2.70 -4.88
CA LEU A 124 -6.43 2.50 -4.13
C LEU A 124 -6.56 1.04 -3.69
N CYS A 125 -6.25 0.07 -4.56
CA CYS A 125 -6.28 -1.36 -4.22
C CYS A 125 -5.37 -1.65 -3.04
N ARG A 126 -4.13 -1.20 -3.16
CA ARG A 126 -3.08 -1.41 -2.16
C ARG A 126 -3.45 -0.78 -0.82
N TRP A 127 -4.11 0.37 -0.82
CA TRP A 127 -4.53 1.06 0.39
C TRP A 127 -5.77 0.44 1.06
N GLU A 128 -6.75 -0.02 0.26
CA GLU A 128 -7.97 -0.67 0.75
C GLU A 128 -7.69 -2.07 1.27
N GLU A 129 -7.06 -2.92 0.45
CA GLU A 129 -6.83 -4.34 0.76
C GLU A 129 -5.63 -4.57 1.69
N LYS A 130 -4.62 -3.70 1.66
CA LYS A 130 -3.35 -3.80 2.44
C LYS A 130 -2.55 -5.09 2.22
N ASP A 131 -3.00 -5.98 1.35
CA ASP A 131 -2.31 -7.19 0.93
C ASP A 131 -1.78 -7.03 -0.51
N PRO A 132 -0.45 -7.15 -0.76
CA PRO A 132 0.10 -6.97 -2.10
C PRO A 132 -0.29 -8.09 -3.08
N ARG A 133 -0.68 -9.27 -2.58
CA ARG A 133 -1.02 -10.45 -3.39
C ARG A 133 -2.32 -10.28 -4.17
N LYS A 134 -3.29 -9.54 -3.63
CA LYS A 134 -4.60 -9.32 -4.26
C LYS A 134 -4.53 -8.32 -5.41
N CYS A 135 -3.61 -7.36 -5.33
CA CYS A 135 -3.48 -6.24 -6.27
C CYS A 135 -2.47 -6.48 -7.41
N LEU A 136 -2.13 -7.75 -7.70
CA LEU A 136 -1.15 -8.09 -8.73
C LEU A 136 -1.66 -7.78 -10.15
N LYS A 137 -2.97 -7.90 -10.39
CA LYS A 137 -3.58 -7.64 -11.70
C LYS A 137 -3.46 -6.17 -12.08
N GLU A 138 -3.78 -5.28 -11.15
CA GLU A 138 -3.65 -3.82 -11.31
C GLU A 138 -2.16 -3.43 -11.42
N GLY A 139 -1.27 -4.11 -10.68
CA GLY A 139 0.17 -3.92 -10.83
C GLY A 139 0.69 -4.25 -12.24
N LYS A 140 0.16 -5.32 -12.86
CA LYS A 140 0.47 -5.66 -14.27
C LYS A 140 -0.01 -4.57 -15.24
N GLN A 141 -1.18 -3.99 -14.99
CA GLN A 141 -1.72 -2.90 -15.82
C GLN A 141 -0.86 -1.63 -15.71
N VAL A 142 -0.35 -1.33 -14.51
CA VAL A 142 0.61 -0.23 -14.31
C VAL A 142 1.88 -0.45 -15.12
N ASN A 143 2.47 -1.65 -15.03
CA ASN A 143 3.66 -1.99 -15.82
C ASN A 143 3.41 -1.92 -17.32
N GLN A 144 2.25 -2.40 -17.78
CA GLN A 144 1.86 -2.30 -19.19
C GLN A 144 1.76 -0.83 -19.65
N CYS A 145 1.10 0.03 -18.88
CA CYS A 145 0.99 1.45 -19.21
C CYS A 145 2.36 2.13 -19.28
N ALA A 146 3.26 1.82 -18.33
CA ALA A 146 4.63 2.34 -18.34
C ALA A 146 5.42 1.91 -19.58
N LEU A 147 5.32 0.64 -19.99
CA LEU A 147 5.98 0.13 -21.19
C LEU A 147 5.45 0.79 -22.47
N GLU A 148 4.13 0.93 -22.60
CA GLU A 148 3.50 1.62 -23.74
C GLU A 148 3.90 3.09 -23.79
N PHE A 149 3.98 3.76 -22.64
CA PHE A 149 4.44 5.13 -22.52
C PHE A 149 5.89 5.31 -23.00
N PHE A 150 6.83 4.47 -22.53
CA PHE A 150 8.22 4.55 -22.98
C PHE A 150 8.40 4.15 -24.45
N ARG A 151 7.58 3.24 -24.97
CA ARG A 151 7.55 2.92 -26.41
C ARG A 151 7.16 4.14 -27.24
N LYS A 152 6.15 4.91 -26.81
CA LYS A 152 5.74 6.16 -27.49
C LYS A 152 6.83 7.23 -27.45
N ILE A 153 7.45 7.46 -26.30
CA ILE A 153 8.56 8.44 -26.19
C ILE A 153 9.73 8.03 -27.10
N LYS A 154 10.10 6.75 -27.11
CA LYS A 154 11.19 6.24 -27.96
C LYS A 154 10.87 6.38 -29.45
N ALA A 155 9.60 6.26 -29.86
CA ALA A 155 9.20 6.38 -31.25
C ALA A 155 9.22 7.82 -31.77
N HIS A 156 8.89 8.81 -30.92
CA HIS A 156 8.69 10.19 -31.36
C HIS A 156 9.79 11.17 -30.90
N CYS A 157 10.27 11.06 -29.66
CA CYS A 157 11.09 12.09 -29.01
C CYS A 157 12.35 11.49 -28.35
N ALA A 158 13.01 10.52 -29.00
CA ALA A 158 14.16 9.82 -28.42
C ALA A 158 15.34 10.77 -28.11
N GLU A 159 15.76 11.58 -29.07
CA GLU A 159 16.93 12.47 -28.94
C GLU A 159 16.76 13.52 -27.84
N PRO A 160 15.73 14.41 -27.84
CA PRO A 160 15.58 15.43 -26.81
C PRO A 160 15.35 14.80 -25.42
N PHE A 161 14.72 13.62 -25.36
CA PHE A 161 14.57 12.89 -24.12
C PHE A 161 15.92 12.40 -23.58
N THR A 162 16.79 11.87 -24.46
CA THR A 162 18.13 11.40 -24.05
C THR A 162 19.01 12.51 -23.49
N GLU A 163 19.02 13.68 -24.12
CA GLU A 163 19.76 14.83 -23.62
C GLU A 163 19.22 15.29 -22.25
N TYR A 164 17.90 15.26 -22.07
CA TYR A 164 17.26 15.69 -20.84
C TYR A 164 17.59 14.78 -19.66
N TRP A 165 17.39 13.48 -19.78
CA TRP A 165 17.68 12.57 -18.66
C TRP A 165 19.19 12.45 -18.40
N THR A 166 20.05 12.57 -19.43
CA THR A 166 21.51 12.60 -19.25
C THR A 166 21.95 13.80 -18.40
N CYS A 167 21.34 14.98 -18.62
CA CYS A 167 21.60 16.15 -17.79
C CYS A 167 21.16 15.92 -16.33
N ILE A 168 20.02 15.26 -16.11
CA ILE A 168 19.53 14.93 -14.77
C ILE A 168 20.49 13.95 -14.07
N ASP A 169 20.96 12.95 -14.81
CA ASP A 169 21.84 11.88 -14.33
C ASP A 169 23.20 12.38 -13.87
N TYR A 170 23.72 13.45 -14.48
CA TYR A 170 25.00 14.07 -14.10
C TYR A 170 25.04 14.55 -12.64
N THR A 171 23.88 14.82 -12.04
CA THR A 171 23.79 15.38 -10.68
C THR A 171 23.43 14.31 -9.66
N ASN A 172 24.21 14.22 -8.57
CA ASN A 172 23.98 13.23 -7.50
C ASN A 172 22.56 13.30 -6.89
N LEU A 173 21.95 14.49 -6.85
CA LEU A 173 20.61 14.71 -6.29
C LEU A 173 19.50 14.72 -7.36
N GLN A 174 19.86 14.59 -8.64
CA GLN A 174 18.93 14.64 -9.78
C GLN A 174 18.03 15.89 -9.74
N GLU A 175 18.63 17.07 -9.68
CA GLU A 175 17.90 18.34 -9.49
C GLU A 175 17.28 18.86 -10.79
N LEU A 176 15.94 18.85 -10.86
CA LEU A 176 15.19 19.30 -12.06
C LEU A 176 15.46 20.77 -12.44
N ARG A 177 15.85 21.62 -11.48
CA ARG A 177 16.12 23.05 -11.72
C ARG A 177 17.31 23.32 -12.64
N ARG A 178 18.24 22.37 -12.80
CA ARG A 178 19.48 22.59 -13.58
C ARG A 178 19.28 22.34 -15.07
N CYS A 179 18.31 21.50 -15.44
CA CYS A 179 18.14 21.00 -16.82
C CYS A 179 16.92 21.61 -17.52
N ARG A 180 16.60 22.89 -17.24
CA ARG A 180 15.38 23.55 -17.78
C ARG A 180 15.42 23.77 -19.29
N LYS A 181 16.61 23.95 -19.88
CA LYS A 181 16.77 24.13 -21.34
C LYS A 181 16.40 22.84 -22.09
N GLN A 182 16.94 21.72 -21.63
CA GLN A 182 16.65 20.39 -22.17
C GLN A 182 15.20 19.99 -21.89
N GLN A 183 14.68 20.36 -20.71
CA GLN A 183 13.27 20.14 -20.38
C GLN A 183 12.35 20.85 -21.38
N LEU A 184 12.61 22.12 -21.71
CA LEU A 184 11.81 22.86 -22.69
C LEU A 184 11.83 22.16 -24.06
N ALA A 185 13.02 21.73 -24.52
CA ALA A 185 13.15 21.01 -25.78
C ALA A 185 12.35 19.71 -25.81
N PHE A 186 12.38 18.95 -24.71
CA PHE A 186 11.61 17.72 -24.56
C PHE A 186 10.10 17.99 -24.47
N ASP A 187 9.67 18.94 -23.64
CA ASP A 187 8.26 19.29 -23.47
C ASP A 187 7.66 19.80 -24.79
N ASN A 188 8.40 20.58 -25.59
CA ASN A 188 7.98 21.02 -26.91
C ASN A 188 7.81 19.85 -27.89
N CYS A 189 8.78 18.92 -27.94
CA CYS A 189 8.68 17.73 -28.80
C CYS A 189 7.45 16.88 -28.47
N VAL A 190 7.18 16.70 -27.18
CA VAL A 190 6.03 15.92 -26.69
C VAL A 190 4.72 16.63 -27.02
N LEU A 191 4.67 17.95 -26.90
CA LEU A 191 3.49 18.75 -27.25
C LEU A 191 3.20 18.67 -28.75
N GLU A 192 4.22 18.80 -29.60
CA GLU A 192 4.07 18.80 -31.07
C GLU A 192 3.67 17.44 -31.64
N ASN A 193 4.26 16.34 -31.13
CA ASN A 193 4.05 15.01 -31.69
C ASN A 193 2.91 14.22 -31.01
N LEU A 194 2.78 14.34 -29.69
CA LEU A 194 1.86 13.53 -28.88
C LEU A 194 0.69 14.35 -28.31
N GLY A 195 0.79 15.69 -28.31
CA GLY A 195 -0.24 16.58 -27.77
C GLY A 195 -0.35 16.53 -26.25
N TRP A 196 0.67 16.02 -25.54
CA TRP A 196 0.62 15.94 -24.09
C TRP A 196 1.12 17.25 -23.47
N VAL A 197 0.28 17.84 -22.64
CA VAL A 197 0.63 19.01 -21.83
C VAL A 197 1.23 18.53 -20.52
N ARG A 198 2.35 19.14 -20.12
CA ARG A 198 2.97 18.86 -18.82
C ARG A 198 2.04 19.37 -17.71
N PRO A 199 1.71 18.57 -16.70
CA PRO A 199 0.83 19.00 -15.61
C PRO A 199 1.46 20.13 -14.79
N ASP A 200 0.59 21.00 -14.30
CA ASP A 200 0.98 22.15 -13.50
C ASP A 200 1.33 21.75 -12.07
N LEU A 201 1.99 22.67 -11.36
CA LEU A 201 2.33 22.48 -9.96
C LEU A 201 1.05 22.28 -9.13
N GLY A 202 1.00 21.17 -8.40
CA GLY A 202 -0.12 20.83 -7.53
C GLY A 202 -1.12 19.86 -8.15
N GLU A 203 -1.17 19.71 -9.47
CA GLU A 203 -2.15 18.85 -10.13
C GLU A 203 -1.99 17.37 -9.76
N LEU A 204 -0.76 16.86 -9.82
CA LEU A 204 -0.45 15.48 -9.43
C LEU A 204 -0.61 15.20 -7.92
N SER A 205 -0.65 16.24 -7.08
CA SER A 205 -0.86 16.10 -5.63
C SER A 205 -2.33 16.18 -5.22
N LYS A 206 -3.25 16.50 -6.14
CA LYS A 206 -4.68 16.53 -5.85
C LYS A 206 -5.17 15.11 -5.55
N VAL A 207 -6.01 15.00 -4.53
CA VAL A 207 -6.71 13.74 -4.23
C VAL A 207 -7.82 13.56 -5.25
N THR A 208 -7.72 12.50 -6.04
CA THR A 208 -8.73 12.16 -7.06
C THR A 208 -9.62 11.03 -6.60
N LYS A 209 -10.87 11.06 -7.04
CA LYS A 209 -11.83 9.96 -6.86
C LYS A 209 -11.63 8.95 -7.98
N VAL A 210 -11.49 7.68 -7.64
CA VAL A 210 -11.33 6.57 -8.61
C VAL A 210 -12.59 5.72 -8.51
N GLN A 211 -13.16 5.36 -9.66
CA GLN A 211 -14.29 4.43 -9.70
C GLN A 211 -13.73 3.02 -9.88
N THR A 212 -14.13 2.08 -9.02
CA THR A 212 -13.70 0.68 -9.11
C THR A 212 -14.89 -0.24 -8.95
N ASP A 213 -14.91 -1.32 -9.74
CA ASP A 213 -15.97 -2.34 -9.69
C ASP A 213 -15.81 -3.31 -8.51
N ARG A 214 -14.64 -3.32 -7.85
CA ARG A 214 -14.35 -4.19 -6.72
C ARG A 214 -15.14 -3.79 -5.47
N PRO A 215 -15.59 -4.76 -4.65
CA PRO A 215 -16.22 -4.45 -3.37
C PRO A 215 -15.19 -3.93 -2.37
N ILE A 216 -15.64 -3.06 -1.45
CA ILE A 216 -14.80 -2.56 -0.36
C ILE A 216 -14.62 -3.69 0.68
N PRO A 217 -13.39 -4.00 1.11
CA PRO A 217 -13.14 -5.04 2.11
C PRO A 217 -13.66 -4.60 3.49
N GLU A 218 -14.56 -5.39 4.08
CA GLU A 218 -15.14 -5.12 5.41
C GLU A 218 -14.11 -5.27 6.54
N ASN A 219 -13.23 -6.28 6.44
CA ASN A 219 -12.20 -6.57 7.45
C ASN A 219 -10.82 -6.74 6.81
N VAL A 220 -10.17 -5.60 6.58
CA VAL A 220 -8.85 -5.51 5.94
C VAL A 220 -7.75 -6.25 6.72
N TYR A 221 -7.79 -6.18 8.04
CA TYR A 221 -6.73 -6.71 8.90
C TYR A 221 -6.96 -8.15 9.34
N HIS A 222 -8.04 -8.78 8.86
CA HIS A 222 -8.50 -10.08 9.35
C HIS A 222 -8.54 -10.12 10.88
N SER A 223 -8.98 -9.02 11.50
CA SER A 223 -9.00 -8.89 12.96
C SER A 223 -10.10 -9.77 13.53
N ARG A 224 -9.79 -10.44 14.65
CA ARG A 224 -10.79 -11.13 15.47
C ARG A 224 -11.88 -10.14 15.95
N PRO A 225 -13.10 -10.61 16.23
CA PRO A 225 -14.12 -9.75 16.84
C PRO A 225 -13.58 -9.12 18.12
N ARG A 226 -13.97 -7.86 18.35
CA ARG A 226 -13.60 -7.18 19.59
C ARG A 226 -14.30 -7.86 20.77
N PRO A 227 -13.65 -7.94 21.94
CA PRO A 227 -14.33 -8.36 23.17
C PRO A 227 -15.52 -7.44 23.46
N GLU A 228 -16.58 -7.99 24.07
CA GLU A 228 -17.72 -7.21 24.52
C GLU A 228 -17.27 -6.17 25.56
N PRO A 229 -17.79 -4.93 25.50
CA PRO A 229 -17.44 -3.90 26.48
C PRO A 229 -18.04 -4.23 27.85
N ASN A 230 -17.36 -3.81 28.91
CA ASN A 230 -17.93 -3.86 30.25
C ASN A 230 -19.19 -2.98 30.29
N PRO A 231 -20.26 -3.40 30.98
CA PRO A 231 -21.48 -2.60 31.08
C PRO A 231 -21.19 -1.26 31.79
N PRO A 232 -21.73 -0.14 31.29
CA PRO A 232 -21.61 1.15 31.98
C PRO A 232 -22.39 1.11 33.30
N ILE A 233 -21.95 1.88 34.28
CA ILE A 233 -22.71 2.08 35.52
C ILE A 233 -23.79 3.13 35.20
N GLU A 234 -25.03 2.67 35.13
CA GLU A 234 -26.20 3.52 34.89
C GLU A 234 -26.98 3.77 36.19
N GLY A 235 -27.51 4.99 36.34
CA GLY A 235 -28.33 5.42 37.48
C GLY A 235 -27.62 6.36 38.45
N ASP A 236 -28.41 7.03 39.29
CA ASP A 236 -27.88 7.99 40.26
C ASP A 236 -27.07 7.29 41.36
N LEU A 237 -25.90 7.85 41.64
CA LEU A 237 -25.04 7.41 42.73
C LEU A 237 -25.72 7.72 44.08
N LYS A 238 -26.43 6.73 44.61
CA LYS A 238 -27.00 6.82 45.95
C LYS A 238 -25.89 6.83 47.00
N PRO A 239 -26.04 7.58 48.10
CA PRO A 239 -25.08 7.52 49.20
C PRO A 239 -24.97 6.09 49.74
N ALA A 240 -23.78 5.73 50.22
CA ALA A 240 -23.54 4.39 50.77
C ALA A 240 -24.48 4.12 51.98
N LYS A 241 -25.21 3.00 51.94
CA LYS A 241 -26.28 2.65 52.90
C LYS A 241 -25.91 2.75 54.40
N TYR A 242 -24.63 2.60 54.76
CA TYR A 242 -24.13 2.62 56.15
C TYR A 242 -22.78 3.37 56.28
N GLY A 243 -22.54 4.38 55.44
CA GLY A 243 -21.26 5.10 55.43
C GLY A 243 -20.08 4.18 55.05
N SER A 244 -19.00 4.23 55.83
CA SER A 244 -17.73 3.57 55.51
C SER A 244 -17.70 2.05 55.73
N ARG A 245 -18.66 1.48 56.50
CA ARG A 245 -18.68 0.06 56.91
C ARG A 245 -17.37 -0.44 57.57
N LEU A 246 -16.54 0.45 58.11
CA LEU A 246 -15.39 0.09 58.96
C LEU A 246 -15.85 -0.24 60.39
N PHE A 247 -15.06 -1.04 61.12
CA PHE A 247 -15.37 -1.51 62.49
C PHE A 247 -15.83 -0.41 63.44
N PHE A 248 -15.22 0.77 63.36
CA PHE A 248 -15.69 2.00 63.98
C PHE A 248 -15.26 3.18 63.10
N TRP A 249 -15.99 4.29 63.21
CA TRP A 249 -15.62 5.53 62.54
C TRP A 249 -14.61 6.26 63.43
N ASN A 250 -13.32 6.14 63.12
CA ASN A 250 -12.27 6.89 63.79
C ASN A 250 -12.20 8.30 63.21
N TRP A 251 -12.50 9.29 64.06
CA TRP A 251 -12.30 10.72 63.82
C TRP A 251 -10.83 11.03 63.53
#